data_AF-A0A2K3KCD6-F1
#
_entry.id   AF-A0A2K3KCD6-F1
#
_cell.length_a   1.000
_cell.length_b   1.000
_cell.length_c   1.000
_cell.angle_alpha   90.00
_cell.angle_beta   90.00
_cell.angle_gamma   90.00
#
_symmetry.space_group_name_H-M   'P 1'
#
loop_
_entity.id
_entity.type
_entity.pdbx_description
1 polymer ?
#
loop_
_entity_poly.entity_id
_entity_poly.type
_entity_poly.pdbx_seq_one_letter_code
_entity_poly.pdbx_strand_id
1 'polypeptide(L)'
;MDDAFKFIIQNHGLSTEAKYPYQGVDGTCNANKASINAVKITGYEDVPANNEQALQKAVANQPISVAIDASGSDFQFYKSGVFTG
;
A
#
# COMPACT_ATOMS: atom_id res chain seq x y z
N MET A 1 1.72 -2.67 6.46
CA MET A 1 2.24 -2.51 5.07
C MET A 1 3.75 -2.34 5.04
N ASP A 2 4.35 -2.22 6.20
CA ASP A 2 5.74 -1.84 6.44
C ASP A 2 6.71 -2.86 5.84
N ASP A 3 6.39 -4.15 5.92
CA ASP A 3 7.19 -5.21 5.28
C ASP A 3 7.27 -5.05 3.76
N ALA A 4 6.21 -4.56 3.12
CA ALA A 4 6.23 -4.29 1.68
C ALA A 4 7.12 -3.08 1.34
N PHE A 5 7.06 -2.00 2.12
CA PHE A 5 7.97 -0.86 1.96
C PHE A 5 9.42 -1.26 2.23
N LYS A 6 9.66 -2.05 3.27
CA LYS A 6 10.98 -2.61 3.60
C LYS A 6 11.51 -3.47 2.46
N PHE A 7 10.67 -4.31 1.85
CA PHE A 7 11.05 -5.09 0.67
C PHE A 7 11.48 -4.19 -0.50
N ILE A 8 10.74 -3.11 -0.80
CA ILE A 8 11.10 -2.19 -1.89
C ILE A 8 12.50 -1.62 -1.68
N ILE A 9 12.85 -1.27 -0.44
CA ILE A 9 14.20 -0.76 -0.09
C ILE A 9 15.26 -1.85 -0.30
N GLN A 10 15.01 -3.06 0.21
CA GLN A 10 15.94 -4.20 0.12
C GLN A 10 16.13 -4.72 -1.31
N ASN A 11 15.08 -4.68 -2.13
CA ASN A 11 15.09 -5.05 -3.54
C ASN A 11 15.64 -3.91 -4.45
N HIS A 12 16.01 -2.78 -3.87
CA HIS A 12 16.48 -1.58 -4.57
C HIS A 12 15.46 -1.01 -5.56
N GLY A 13 14.17 -1.22 -5.30
CA GLY A 13 13.06 -0.68 -6.07
C GLY A 13 11.91 -1.65 -6.27
N LEU A 14 10.92 -1.17 -7.04
CA LEU A 14 9.75 -1.92 -7.46
C LEU A 14 9.60 -1.85 -8.98
N SER A 15 9.13 -2.94 -9.58
CA SER A 15 8.82 -3.00 -11.01
C SER A 15 7.48 -2.34 -11.34
N THR A 16 7.22 -2.10 -12.63
CA THR A 16 5.91 -1.64 -13.08
C THR A 16 4.97 -2.82 -13.33
N GLU A 17 3.67 -2.57 -13.23
CA GLU A 17 2.62 -3.55 -13.57
C GLU A 17 2.81 -4.14 -14.98
N ALA A 18 3.18 -3.32 -15.96
CA ALA A 18 3.43 -3.78 -17.33
C ALA A 18 4.61 -4.78 -17.44
N LYS A 19 5.59 -4.71 -16.53
CA LYS A 19 6.77 -5.60 -16.51
C LYS A 19 6.56 -6.83 -15.63
N TYR A 20 5.78 -6.71 -14.57
CA TYR A 20 5.40 -7.82 -13.70
C TYR A 20 3.88 -7.79 -13.42
N PRO A 21 3.06 -8.28 -14.35
CA PRO A 21 1.60 -8.17 -14.25
C PRO A 21 1.00 -9.02 -13.12
N TYR A 22 -0.03 -8.50 -12.47
CA TYR A 22 -0.78 -9.19 -11.43
C TYR A 22 -1.48 -10.45 -11.97
N GLN A 23 -1.42 -11.54 -11.20
CA GLN A 23 -1.98 -12.84 -11.59
C GLN A 23 -3.18 -13.27 -10.73
N GLY A 24 -3.54 -12.53 -9.68
CA GLY A 24 -4.63 -12.92 -8.79
C GLY A 24 -4.31 -14.10 -7.84
N VAL A 25 -3.11 -14.67 -7.93
CA VAL A 25 -2.66 -15.80 -7.13
C VAL A 25 -1.17 -15.66 -6.81
N ASP A 26 -0.76 -16.18 -5.65
CA ASP A 26 0.65 -16.27 -5.30
C ASP A 26 1.36 -17.27 -6.21
N GLY A 27 2.57 -16.92 -6.64
CA GLY A 27 3.42 -17.75 -7.47
C GLY A 27 4.87 -17.68 -7.02
N THR A 28 5.75 -18.34 -7.76
CA THR A 28 7.19 -18.24 -7.50
C THR A 28 7.72 -16.85 -7.92
N CYS A 29 8.56 -16.25 -7.08
CA CYS A 29 9.20 -14.97 -7.38
C CYS A 29 10.07 -15.08 -8.63
N ASN A 30 9.77 -14.26 -9.65
CA ASN A 30 10.62 -14.10 -10.83
C ASN A 30 11.59 -12.94 -10.60
N ALA A 31 12.77 -13.25 -10.06
CA ALA A 31 13.79 -12.24 -9.74
C ALA A 31 14.24 -11.41 -10.96
N ASN A 32 14.21 -11.98 -12.18
CA ASN A 32 14.59 -11.25 -13.39
C ASN A 32 13.58 -10.17 -13.75
N LYS A 33 12.28 -10.39 -13.50
CA LYS A 33 11.26 -9.36 -13.67
C LYS A 33 11.27 -8.37 -12.50
N ALA A 34 11.44 -8.87 -11.28
CA ALA A 34 11.47 -8.06 -10.07
C ALA A 34 12.66 -7.09 -10.00
N SER A 35 13.79 -7.41 -10.65
CA SER A 35 14.97 -6.54 -10.70
C SER A 35 14.87 -5.39 -11.72
N ILE A 36 13.85 -5.40 -12.59
CA ILE A 36 13.56 -4.30 -13.51
C ILE A 36 12.86 -3.20 -12.72
N ASN A 37 13.64 -2.45 -11.96
CA ASN A 37 13.17 -1.42 -11.03
C ASN A 37 12.84 -0.12 -11.78
N ALA A 38 11.62 0.37 -11.60
CA ALA A 38 11.16 1.64 -12.16
C ALA A 38 11.08 2.75 -11.11
N VAL A 39 10.83 2.39 -9.85
CA VAL A 39 10.72 3.34 -8.73
C VAL A 39 11.48 2.83 -7.53
N LYS A 40 11.95 3.76 -6.70
CA LYS A 40 12.66 3.49 -5.44
C LYS A 40 12.11 4.41 -4.35
N ILE A 41 12.15 3.95 -3.12
CA ILE A 41 11.89 4.77 -1.94
C ILE A 41 13.14 4.79 -1.05
N THR A 42 13.32 5.86 -0.29
CA THR A 42 14.43 6.00 0.65
C THR A 42 14.08 5.55 2.06
N GLY A 43 12.78 5.42 2.37
CA GLY A 43 12.29 5.06 3.68
C GLY A 43 10.77 4.98 3.72
N TYR A 44 10.25 4.65 4.90
CA TYR A 44 8.85 4.76 5.29
C TYR A 44 8.80 5.20 6.75
N GLU A 45 7.66 5.74 7.18
CA GLU A 45 7.44 6.20 8.54
C GLU A 45 6.01 5.86 8.95
N ASP A 46 5.83 5.53 10.22
CA ASP A 46 4.52 5.28 10.80
C ASP A 46 3.92 6.58 11.32
N VAL A 47 2.69 6.86 10.89
CA VAL A 47 1.87 7.88 11.54
C VAL A 47 1.58 7.42 12.98
N PRO A 48 1.64 8.32 13.99
CA PRO A 48 1.30 7.97 15.35
C PRO A 48 -0.04 7.24 15.46
N ALA A 49 -0.03 6.09 16.13
CA ALA A 49 -1.18 5.22 16.24
C ALA A 49 -2.40 5.95 16.81
N ASN A 50 -3.57 5.71 16.21
CA ASN A 50 -4.87 6.25 16.63
C ASN A 50 -4.93 7.79 16.69
N ASN A 51 -4.16 8.49 15.85
CA ASN A 51 -4.14 9.95 15.79
C ASN A 51 -4.58 10.48 14.43
N GLU A 52 -5.88 10.73 14.28
CA GLU A 52 -6.46 11.23 13.02
C GLU A 52 -5.98 12.64 12.64
N GLN A 53 -5.59 13.48 13.61
CA GLN A 53 -5.02 14.80 13.31
C GLN A 53 -3.63 14.67 12.70
N ALA A 54 -2.82 13.73 13.18
CA ALA A 54 -1.53 13.41 12.57
C ALA A 54 -1.72 12.79 11.18
N LEU A 55 -2.69 11.88 11.04
CA LEU A 55 -3.04 11.29 9.74
C LEU A 55 -3.50 12.36 8.73
N GLN A 56 -4.37 13.28 9.14
CA GLN A 56 -4.84 14.38 8.30
C GLN A 56 -3.67 15.23 7.78
N LYS A 57 -2.70 15.55 8.65
CA LYS A 57 -1.48 16.27 8.27
C LYS A 57 -0.62 15.47 7.29
N ALA A 58 -0.49 14.16 7.49
CA ALA A 58 0.28 13.29 6.59
C ALA A 58 -0.37 13.20 5.19
N VAL A 59 -1.70 12.99 5.14
CA VAL A 59 -2.48 12.89 3.90
C VAL A 59 -2.45 14.19 3.09
N ALA A 60 -2.33 15.34 3.74
CA ALA A 60 -2.17 16.62 3.05
C ALA A 60 -0.89 16.71 2.19
N ASN A 61 0.11 15.84 2.45
CA ASN A 61 1.39 15.83 1.72
C ASN A 61 1.51 14.67 0.72
N GLN A 62 0.98 13.48 1.05
CA GLN A 62 1.07 12.29 0.20
C GLN A 62 -0.01 11.25 0.56
N PRO A 63 -0.37 10.32 -0.34
CA PRO A 63 -1.19 9.16 0.01
C PRO A 63 -0.56 8.31 1.11
N ILE A 64 -1.39 7.76 2.00
CA ILE A 64 -0.97 6.96 3.17
C ILE A 64 -1.66 5.59 3.13
N SER A 65 -0.91 4.52 3.37
CA SER A 65 -1.47 3.18 3.56
C SER A 65 -2.04 3.03 4.98
N VAL A 66 -3.29 2.56 5.11
CA VAL A 66 -3.97 2.34 6.40
C VAL A 66 -4.61 0.96 6.45
N ALA A 67 -4.85 0.45 7.65
CA ALA A 67 -5.69 -0.73 7.89
C ALA A 67 -7.09 -0.29 8.35
N ILE A 68 -8.12 -0.96 7.83
CA ILE A 68 -9.53 -0.75 8.21
C ILE A 68 -10.19 -2.10 8.42
N ASP A 69 -11.28 -2.14 9.19
CA ASP A 69 -12.19 -3.28 9.21
C ASP A 69 -13.20 -3.13 8.06
N ALA A 70 -13.07 -3.99 7.05
CA ALA A 70 -13.95 -4.03 5.89
C ALA A 70 -14.84 -5.29 5.85
N SER A 71 -14.94 -6.01 6.97
CA SER A 71 -15.66 -7.30 7.04
C SER A 71 -17.18 -7.15 7.18
N GLY A 72 -17.66 -5.97 7.59
CA GLY A 72 -19.09 -5.69 7.76
C GLY A 72 -19.86 -5.57 6.43
N SER A 73 -21.08 -6.09 6.40
CA SER A 73 -21.97 -6.03 5.23
C SER A 73 -22.27 -4.60 4.79
N ASP A 74 -22.39 -3.67 5.74
CA ASP A 74 -22.69 -2.27 5.46
C ASP A 74 -21.56 -1.61 4.65
N PHE A 75 -20.31 -1.99 4.94
CA PHE A 75 -19.15 -1.55 4.16
C PHE A 75 -19.05 -2.27 2.82
N GLN A 76 -19.32 -3.59 2.78
CA GLN A 76 -19.29 -4.38 1.54
C GLN A 76 -20.24 -3.83 0.46
N PHE A 77 -21.42 -3.36 0.86
CA PHE A 77 -22.44 -2.83 -0.06
C PHE A 77 -22.51 -1.30 -0.11
N TYR A 78 -21.58 -0.61 0.57
CA TYR A 78 -21.50 0.85 0.51
C TYR A 78 -21.29 1.32 -0.94
N LYS A 79 -22.04 2.35 -1.34
CA LYS A 79 -22.04 2.84 -2.73
C LYS A 79 -21.70 4.32 -2.88
N SER A 80 -22.17 5.17 -1.96
CA SER A 80 -22.01 6.62 -2.07
C SER A 80 -22.38 7.32 -0.77
N GLY A 81 -21.86 8.55 -0.56
CA GLY A 81 -22.13 9.38 0.61
C GLY A 81 -20.90 9.52 1.51
N VAL A 82 -21.15 9.64 2.82
CA VAL A 82 -20.13 9.51 3.85
C VAL A 82 -20.51 8.29 4.67
N PHE A 83 -19.65 7.29 4.73
CA PHE A 83 -19.88 6.08 5.52
C PHE A 83 -19.69 6.42 7.01
N THR A 84 -20.71 6.14 7.84
CA THR A 84 -20.73 6.50 9.27
C THR A 84 -20.56 5.31 10.22
N GLY A 85 -20.37 4.11 9.69
CA GLY A 85 -20.40 2.87 10.47
C GLY A 85 -21.77 2.23 10.48
#